data_AF-A0A0F9LQ34-F1
#
_entry.id   AF-A0A0F9LQ34-F1
#
_cell.length_a   1.000
_cell.length_b   1.000
_cell.length_c   1.000
_cell.angle_alpha   90.00
_cell.angle_beta   90.00
_cell.angle_gamma   90.00
#
_symmetry.space_group_name_H-M   'P 1'
#
loop_
_entity.id
_entity.type
_entity.pdbx_description
1 polymer ?
#
loop_
_entity_poly.entity_id
_entity_poly.type
_entity_poly.pdbx_seq_one_letter_code
_entity_poly.pdbx_strand_id
1 'polypeptide(L)'
;MLWFQNMKAAGYDLCWIQLWGLTPEGNGPNPHAEYQLQRARQAGLDIGGYIVIYGDSTDATNMLVYSALRAAGSEKENLKFVALDVETAPIRMERLLNAYDNIGLQLPGVVRPVYTSRWKWSIAFGTRKWPHAAESPLLEARYWFNSGYAPNTPPDLEWMWLPFGGWTERAMIQYAGTVPTIGVGVDRCVYNQERMQFAGGTPPAPQGELTMSEYQELKDLITGLVGDVSTLGRKIAALEAKSHAPHGAPAPAPRPAPGPRPEYVIVARRDYASKWFGTEADLLRLNPDFNTLAYRSDGSIMRRFTRRSWGDIYPPERLRVK
;
A
#
# COMPACT_ATOMS: atom_id res chain seq x y z
N MET A 1 11.89 6.92 11.94
CA MET A 1 13.25 7.42 11.58
C MET A 1 14.31 6.34 11.77
N LEU A 2 14.48 5.78 12.97
CA LEU A 2 15.53 4.80 13.30
C LEU A 2 15.58 3.58 12.35
N TRP A 3 14.43 3.05 11.93
CA TRP A 3 14.40 1.89 11.03
C TRP A 3 15.08 2.15 9.68
N PHE A 4 14.77 3.27 9.00
CA PHE A 4 15.38 3.60 7.71
C PHE A 4 16.89 3.88 7.83
N GLN A 5 17.31 4.52 8.92
CA GLN A 5 18.74 4.72 9.22
C GLN A 5 19.46 3.39 9.42
N ASN A 6 18.84 2.45 10.14
CA ASN A 6 19.39 1.12 10.31
C ASN A 6 19.44 0.34 8.99
N MET A 7 18.48 0.54 8.08
CA MET A 7 18.54 -0.02 6.74
C MET A 7 19.74 0.55 5.96
N LYS A 8 19.92 1.88 5.95
CA LYS A 8 21.10 2.47 5.29
C LYS A 8 22.41 1.95 5.89
N ALA A 9 22.50 1.89 7.22
CA ALA A 9 23.67 1.34 7.92
C ALA A 9 23.93 -0.14 7.62
N ALA A 10 22.88 -0.91 7.31
CA ALA A 10 22.96 -2.29 6.87
C ALA A 10 23.31 -2.46 5.38
N GLY A 11 23.57 -1.35 4.66
CA GLY A 11 24.01 -1.37 3.26
C GLY A 11 22.89 -1.36 2.22
N TYR A 12 21.65 -1.01 2.59
CA TYR A 12 20.61 -0.76 1.59
C TYR A 12 20.77 0.65 1.02
N ASP A 13 20.58 0.77 -0.29
CA ASP A 13 20.70 2.05 -0.99
C ASP A 13 19.38 2.58 -1.53
N LEU A 14 18.39 1.71 -1.74
CA LEU A 14 17.12 2.04 -2.35
C LEU A 14 15.95 1.57 -1.48
N CYS A 15 14.97 2.45 -1.28
CA CYS A 15 13.67 2.12 -0.70
C CYS A 15 12.56 2.56 -1.66
N TRP A 16 11.66 1.65 -2.01
CA TRP A 16 10.55 1.97 -2.89
C TRP A 16 9.23 1.59 -2.25
N ILE A 17 8.31 2.53 -2.27
CA ILE A 17 7.14 2.55 -1.41
C ILE A 17 5.87 2.45 -2.26
N GLN A 18 4.89 1.71 -1.77
CA GLN A 18 3.57 1.67 -2.37
C GLN A 18 2.99 3.07 -2.36
N LEU A 19 2.66 3.62 -3.53
CA LEU A 19 1.94 4.88 -3.64
C LEU A 19 0.44 4.62 -3.70
N TRP A 20 0.03 3.56 -4.41
CA TRP A 20 -1.35 3.15 -4.55
C TRP A 20 -1.44 1.66 -4.81
N GLY A 21 -2.34 0.96 -4.13
CA GLY A 21 -2.48 -0.50 -4.23
C GLY A 21 -3.33 -1.05 -3.10
N LEU A 22 -3.08 -2.30 -2.70
CA LEU A 22 -3.79 -2.92 -1.58
C LEU A 22 -3.35 -2.30 -0.24
N THR A 23 -4.30 -1.75 0.52
CA THR A 23 -4.13 -1.32 1.92
C THR A 23 -5.03 -2.17 2.84
N PRO A 24 -4.89 -2.09 4.17
CA PRO A 24 -5.78 -2.77 5.10
C PRO A 24 -7.27 -2.43 4.90
N GLU A 25 -7.57 -1.26 4.35
CA GLU A 25 -8.91 -0.74 4.08
C GLU A 25 -9.43 -1.08 2.66
N GLY A 26 -8.59 -1.69 1.82
CA GLY A 26 -8.89 -2.03 0.42
C GLY A 26 -7.93 -1.36 -0.57
N ASN A 27 -8.32 -1.30 -1.85
CA ASN A 27 -7.46 -0.68 -2.86
C ASN A 27 -7.53 0.85 -2.75
N GLY A 28 -6.38 1.50 -2.61
CA GLY A 28 -6.32 2.93 -2.41
C GLY A 28 -4.90 3.51 -2.33
N PRO A 29 -4.79 4.83 -2.17
CA PRO A 29 -3.51 5.49 -1.90
C PRO A 29 -2.96 5.02 -0.55
N ASN A 30 -1.65 4.83 -0.47
CA ASN A 30 -1.01 4.51 0.80
C ASN A 30 -1.00 5.76 1.70
N PRO A 31 -1.69 5.76 2.86
CA PRO A 31 -1.74 6.94 3.75
C PRO A 31 -0.41 7.26 4.43
N HIS A 32 0.58 6.37 4.31
CA HIS A 32 1.90 6.52 4.90
C HIS A 32 3.01 6.78 3.87
N ALA A 33 2.68 6.91 2.58
CA ALA A 33 3.68 6.96 1.52
C ALA A 33 4.63 8.16 1.69
N GLU A 34 4.10 9.38 1.83
CA GLU A 34 4.90 10.60 2.05
C GLU A 34 5.84 10.45 3.26
N TYR A 35 5.32 10.00 4.41
CA TYR A 35 6.15 9.78 5.59
C TYR A 35 7.26 8.75 5.33
N GLN A 36 6.93 7.61 4.72
CA GLN A 36 7.90 6.54 4.45
C GLN A 36 9.00 7.01 3.49
N LEU A 37 8.62 7.68 2.39
CA LEU A 37 9.54 8.26 1.43
C LEU A 37 10.44 9.30 2.07
N GLN A 38 9.86 10.23 2.85
CA GLN A 38 10.62 11.30 3.50
C GLN A 38 11.64 10.72 4.48
N ARG A 39 11.24 9.72 5.29
CA ARG A 39 12.15 9.08 6.24
C ARG A 39 13.23 8.23 5.56
N ALA A 40 12.93 7.60 4.43
CA ALA A 40 13.92 6.90 3.64
C ALA A 40 14.96 7.87 3.07
N ARG A 41 14.52 8.95 2.43
CA ARG A 41 15.42 9.97 1.86
C ARG A 41 16.26 10.66 2.93
N GLN A 42 15.67 11.04 4.07
CA GLN A 42 16.40 11.60 5.22
C GLN A 42 17.47 10.64 5.78
N ALA A 43 17.30 9.34 5.60
CA ALA A 43 18.29 8.34 5.98
C ALA A 43 19.38 8.13 4.91
N GLY A 44 19.35 8.84 3.77
CA GLY A 44 20.31 8.70 2.69
C GLY A 44 20.03 7.54 1.73
N LEU A 45 18.79 7.07 1.69
CA LEU A 45 18.33 6.09 0.69
C LEU A 45 17.83 6.85 -0.55
N ASP A 46 18.11 6.33 -1.73
CA ASP A 46 17.32 6.64 -2.92
C ASP A 46 15.88 6.18 -2.70
N ILE A 47 14.94 6.90 -3.31
CA ILE A 47 13.51 6.61 -3.16
C ILE A 47 12.82 6.37 -4.50
N GLY A 48 11.91 5.40 -4.52
CA GLY A 48 11.01 5.12 -5.63
C GLY A 48 9.57 4.92 -5.15
N GLY A 49 8.63 4.99 -6.08
CA GLY A 49 7.23 4.66 -5.84
C GLY A 49 6.80 3.46 -6.66
N TYR A 50 5.72 2.79 -6.28
CA TYR A 50 5.02 1.87 -7.18
C TYR A 50 3.50 2.04 -7.11
N ILE A 51 2.84 1.72 -8.21
CA ILE A 51 1.40 1.82 -8.40
C ILE A 51 0.90 0.48 -8.91
N VAL A 52 0.04 -0.20 -8.13
CA VAL A 52 -0.61 -1.43 -8.59
C VAL A 52 -1.63 -1.09 -9.68
N ILE A 53 -1.41 -1.62 -10.88
CA ILE A 53 -2.29 -1.40 -12.02
C ILE A 53 -3.32 -2.53 -12.06
N TYR A 54 -4.44 -2.39 -11.35
CA TYR A 54 -5.52 -3.38 -11.43
C TYR A 54 -6.25 -3.33 -12.78
N GLY A 55 -6.84 -4.47 -13.18
CA GLY A 55 -7.86 -4.50 -14.22
C GLY A 55 -9.07 -3.64 -13.85
N ASP A 56 -9.65 -2.97 -14.84
CA ASP A 56 -10.84 -2.13 -14.68
C ASP A 56 -11.71 -2.21 -15.94
N SER A 57 -12.96 -1.79 -15.86
CA SER A 57 -13.85 -1.56 -16.99
C SER A 57 -13.32 -0.51 -17.98
N THR A 58 -12.50 0.44 -17.51
CA THR A 58 -11.88 1.50 -18.33
C THR A 58 -10.36 1.37 -18.41
N ASP A 59 -9.76 1.91 -19.48
CA ASP A 59 -8.30 2.07 -19.59
C ASP A 59 -7.81 3.39 -18.98
N ALA A 60 -8.70 4.26 -18.52
CA ALA A 60 -8.33 5.53 -17.91
C ALA A 60 -7.62 5.31 -16.56
N THR A 61 -6.44 5.90 -16.42
CA THR A 61 -5.59 5.81 -15.23
C THR A 61 -5.18 7.17 -14.68
N ASN A 62 -5.66 8.28 -15.26
CA ASN A 62 -5.32 9.63 -14.85
C ASN A 62 -5.63 9.88 -13.36
N MET A 63 -6.82 9.48 -12.87
CA MET A 63 -7.19 9.62 -11.47
C MET A 63 -6.43 8.66 -10.54
N LEU A 64 -6.10 7.47 -11.03
CA LEU A 64 -5.30 6.49 -10.30
C LEU A 64 -3.86 7.01 -10.10
N VAL A 65 -3.22 7.48 -11.16
CA VAL A 65 -1.87 8.06 -11.11
C VAL A 65 -1.88 9.35 -10.30
N TYR A 66 -2.86 10.24 -10.49
CA TYR A 66 -2.99 11.46 -9.70
C TYR A 66 -3.11 11.15 -8.20
N SER A 67 -3.96 10.19 -7.82
CA SER A 67 -4.13 9.78 -6.42
C SER A 67 -2.84 9.19 -5.83
N ALA A 68 -2.15 8.34 -6.59
CA ALA A 68 -0.87 7.76 -6.18
C ALA A 68 0.21 8.84 -5.97
N LEU A 69 0.36 9.76 -6.92
CA LEU A 69 1.36 10.83 -6.81
C LEU A 69 1.02 11.83 -5.72
N ARG A 70 -0.26 12.03 -5.41
CA ARG A 70 -0.69 12.81 -4.25
C ARG A 70 -0.32 12.12 -2.92
N ALA A 71 -0.34 10.79 -2.86
CA ALA A 71 0.08 10.04 -1.68
C ALA A 71 1.58 10.20 -1.38
N ALA A 72 2.41 10.42 -2.42
CA ALA A 72 3.82 10.74 -2.26
C ALA A 72 4.07 12.13 -1.63
N GLY A 73 3.06 13.01 -1.63
CA GLY A 73 3.12 14.34 -1.00
C GLY A 73 4.30 15.18 -1.49
N SER A 74 5.02 15.82 -0.57
CA SER A 74 6.19 16.64 -0.90
C SER A 74 7.37 15.85 -1.47
N GLU A 75 7.37 14.52 -1.33
CA GLU A 75 8.45 13.66 -1.83
C GLU A 75 8.26 13.25 -3.30
N LYS A 76 7.15 13.63 -3.93
CA LYS A 76 6.85 13.35 -5.34
C LYS A 76 8.02 13.73 -6.28
N GLU A 77 8.64 14.88 -6.07
CA GLU A 77 9.72 15.41 -6.93
C GLU A 77 11.07 14.72 -6.70
N ASN A 78 11.21 13.98 -5.61
CA ASN A 78 12.44 13.29 -5.24
C ASN A 78 12.47 11.81 -5.69
N LEU A 79 11.37 11.31 -6.28
CA LEU A 79 11.27 9.93 -6.75
C LEU A 79 12.22 9.68 -7.93
N LYS A 80 13.12 8.71 -7.79
CA LYS A 80 13.98 8.23 -8.89
C LYS A 80 13.20 7.50 -9.96
N PHE A 81 12.13 6.81 -9.55
CA PHE A 81 11.24 6.08 -10.43
C PHE A 81 9.84 5.93 -9.85
N VAL A 82 8.87 5.63 -10.72
CA VAL A 82 7.53 5.17 -10.34
C VAL A 82 7.22 3.90 -11.12
N ALA A 83 7.25 2.76 -10.45
CA ALA A 83 7.02 1.46 -11.06
C ALA A 83 5.54 1.21 -11.33
N LEU A 84 5.27 0.64 -12.50
CA LEU A 84 3.96 0.07 -12.84
C LEU A 84 3.94 -1.39 -12.36
N ASP A 85 3.19 -1.64 -11.29
CA ASP A 85 3.10 -2.95 -10.69
C ASP A 85 1.97 -3.78 -11.35
N VAL A 86 2.39 -4.86 -12.02
CA VAL A 86 1.56 -5.79 -12.78
C VAL A 86 1.56 -7.16 -12.09
N GLU A 87 0.75 -7.27 -11.04
CA GLU A 87 0.58 -8.51 -10.26
C GLU A 87 -0.83 -9.14 -10.37
N THR A 88 -1.78 -8.44 -10.96
CA THR A 88 -3.15 -8.93 -11.11
C THR A 88 -3.50 -9.20 -12.56
N ALA A 89 -4.44 -10.10 -12.78
CA ALA A 89 -4.96 -10.38 -14.11
C ALA A 89 -6.47 -10.62 -14.01
N PRO A 90 -7.25 -10.26 -15.06
CA PRO A 90 -6.79 -9.70 -16.34
C PRO A 90 -6.49 -8.18 -16.26
N ILE A 91 -5.49 -7.71 -17.02
CA ILE A 91 -5.20 -6.29 -17.26
C ILE A 91 -5.07 -6.11 -18.78
N ARG A 92 -5.62 -5.02 -19.33
CA ARG A 92 -5.46 -4.66 -20.75
C ARG A 92 -4.15 -3.87 -20.94
N MET A 93 -3.43 -4.14 -22.03
CA MET A 93 -2.15 -3.46 -22.35
C MET A 93 -2.35 -1.94 -22.45
N GLU A 94 -3.50 -1.55 -22.97
CA GLU A 94 -3.92 -0.16 -23.18
C GLU A 94 -4.05 0.59 -21.84
N ARG A 95 -4.52 -0.08 -20.79
CA ARG A 95 -4.53 0.48 -19.42
C ARG A 95 -3.13 0.66 -18.86
N LEU A 96 -2.21 -0.27 -19.12
CA LEU A 96 -0.82 -0.18 -18.69
C LEU A 96 -0.08 0.97 -19.40
N LEU A 97 -0.28 1.10 -20.73
CA LEU A 97 0.22 2.21 -21.53
C LEU A 97 -0.32 3.56 -21.02
N ASN A 98 -1.63 3.65 -20.76
CA ASN A 98 -2.21 4.86 -20.19
C ASN A 98 -1.60 5.21 -18.82
N ALA A 99 -1.31 4.22 -17.96
CA ALA A 99 -0.63 4.50 -16.69
C ALA A 99 0.80 5.02 -16.92
N TYR A 100 1.54 4.42 -17.85
CA TYR A 100 2.90 4.83 -18.22
C TYR A 100 2.93 6.28 -18.73
N ASP A 101 2.00 6.64 -19.62
CA ASP A 101 1.88 7.99 -20.16
C ASP A 101 1.44 8.99 -19.09
N ASN A 102 0.44 8.65 -18.27
CA ASN A 102 -0.03 9.53 -17.19
C ASN A 102 1.04 9.81 -16.14
N ILE A 103 1.92 8.84 -15.84
CA ILE A 103 3.08 9.09 -14.97
C ILE A 103 4.04 10.06 -15.64
N GLY A 104 4.38 9.86 -16.92
CA GLY A 104 5.32 10.73 -17.64
C GLY A 104 4.82 12.16 -17.82
N LEU A 105 3.51 12.35 -18.01
CA LEU A 105 2.89 13.66 -18.07
C LEU A 105 2.96 14.41 -16.74
N GLN A 106 2.82 13.70 -15.62
CA GLN A 106 2.79 14.30 -14.27
C GLN A 106 4.16 14.38 -13.60
N LEU A 107 5.14 13.63 -14.12
CA LEU A 107 6.53 13.56 -13.68
C LEU A 107 7.47 13.40 -14.90
N PRO A 108 7.66 14.46 -15.70
CA PRO A 108 8.57 14.41 -16.84
C PRO A 108 9.99 14.01 -16.40
N GLY A 109 10.59 13.04 -17.10
CA GLY A 109 11.95 12.56 -16.82
C GLY A 109 12.06 11.50 -15.72
N VAL A 110 10.96 11.15 -15.01
CA VAL A 110 10.99 10.03 -14.06
C VAL A 110 11.11 8.69 -14.79
N VAL A 111 11.92 7.78 -14.26
CA VAL A 111 11.97 6.41 -14.77
C VAL A 111 10.65 5.71 -14.45
N ARG A 112 10.11 4.98 -15.43
CA ARG A 112 8.79 4.34 -15.34
C ARG A 112 8.90 2.84 -15.58
N PRO A 113 9.55 2.10 -14.67
CA PRO A 113 9.85 0.72 -14.93
C PRO A 113 8.60 -0.15 -14.69
N VAL A 114 8.61 -1.37 -15.22
CA VAL A 114 7.52 -2.34 -14.98
C VAL A 114 7.97 -3.33 -13.93
N TYR A 115 7.17 -3.48 -12.87
CA TYR A 115 7.32 -4.56 -11.91
C TYR A 115 6.35 -5.70 -12.23
N THR A 116 6.87 -6.91 -12.40
CA THR A 116 6.04 -8.10 -12.67
C THR A 116 6.87 -9.39 -12.53
N SER A 117 6.24 -10.55 -12.59
CA SER A 117 6.95 -11.83 -12.85
C SER A 117 6.66 -12.31 -14.27
N ARG A 118 7.55 -13.15 -14.81
CA ARG A 118 7.34 -13.81 -16.12
C ARG A 118 5.99 -14.53 -16.19
N TRP A 119 5.59 -15.20 -15.11
CA TRP A 119 4.31 -15.90 -15.02
C TRP A 119 3.12 -14.93 -15.07
N LYS A 120 3.15 -13.88 -14.25
CA LYS A 120 2.10 -12.84 -14.25
C LYS A 120 1.98 -12.14 -15.61
N TRP A 121 3.11 -11.81 -16.24
CA TRP A 121 3.12 -11.25 -17.59
C TRP A 121 2.46 -12.18 -18.60
N SER A 122 2.80 -13.48 -18.57
CA SER A 122 2.21 -14.46 -19.48
C SER A 122 0.70 -14.60 -19.32
N ILE A 123 0.17 -14.46 -18.10
CA ILE A 123 -1.27 -14.48 -17.84
C ILE A 123 -1.94 -13.19 -18.31
N ALA A 124 -1.33 -12.04 -18.04
CA ALA A 124 -1.92 -10.75 -18.38
C ALA A 124 -1.87 -10.47 -19.90
N PHE A 125 -0.75 -10.78 -20.55
CA PHE A 125 -0.45 -10.32 -21.91
C PHE A 125 0.04 -11.42 -22.86
N GLY A 126 0.17 -12.67 -22.39
CA GLY A 126 0.68 -13.76 -23.21
C GLY A 126 2.10 -13.50 -23.70
N THR A 127 2.27 -13.55 -25.03
CA THR A 127 3.54 -13.28 -25.71
C THR A 127 3.69 -11.83 -26.16
N ARG A 128 2.71 -10.95 -25.88
CA ARG A 128 2.81 -9.53 -26.25
C ARG A 128 4.03 -8.91 -25.56
N LYS A 129 4.75 -8.11 -26.33
CA LYS A 129 5.88 -7.30 -25.84
C LYS A 129 5.36 -6.01 -25.23
N TRP A 130 6.04 -5.53 -24.20
CA TRP A 130 5.92 -4.16 -23.74
C TRP A 130 6.51 -3.24 -24.81
N PRO A 131 5.72 -2.28 -25.35
CA PRO A 131 6.22 -1.39 -26.40
C PRO A 131 7.44 -0.55 -25.97
N HIS A 132 7.57 -0.28 -24.68
CA HIS A 132 8.65 0.53 -24.11
C HIS A 132 9.76 -0.32 -23.46
N ALA A 133 9.95 -1.58 -23.85
CA ALA A 133 10.89 -2.48 -23.19
C ALA A 133 12.36 -2.02 -23.23
N ALA A 134 12.75 -1.14 -24.16
CA ALA A 134 14.11 -0.64 -24.27
C ALA A 134 14.40 0.51 -23.29
N GLU A 135 13.39 1.31 -22.96
CA GLU A 135 13.47 2.52 -22.14
C GLU A 135 12.77 2.40 -20.77
N SER A 136 12.03 1.32 -20.54
CA SER A 136 11.35 1.02 -19.29
C SER A 136 12.00 -0.19 -18.64
N PRO A 137 12.84 -0.01 -17.61
CA PRO A 137 13.49 -1.13 -16.93
C PRO A 137 12.49 -2.16 -16.39
N LEU A 138 12.92 -3.42 -16.30
CA LEU A 138 12.15 -4.50 -15.67
C LEU A 138 12.60 -4.72 -14.22
N LEU A 139 11.65 -4.67 -13.29
CA LEU A 139 11.79 -5.13 -11.91
C LEU A 139 11.11 -6.50 -11.82
N GLU A 140 11.87 -7.58 -11.89
CA GLU A 140 11.31 -8.93 -11.91
C GLU A 140 11.03 -9.45 -10.49
N ALA A 141 9.79 -9.83 -10.21
CA ALA A 141 9.46 -10.66 -9.06
C ALA A 141 9.82 -12.12 -9.35
N ARG A 142 10.74 -12.69 -8.57
CA ARG A 142 11.16 -14.08 -8.72
C ARG A 142 11.53 -14.72 -7.39
N TYR A 143 10.54 -15.35 -6.78
CA TYR A 143 10.69 -16.06 -5.52
C TYR A 143 11.04 -17.53 -5.76
N TRP A 144 12.30 -17.89 -5.52
CA TRP A 144 12.69 -19.30 -5.34
C TRP A 144 12.70 -19.71 -3.86
N PHE A 145 12.69 -18.71 -2.99
CA PHE A 145 12.63 -18.86 -1.56
C PHE A 145 11.20 -18.65 -1.06
N ASN A 146 10.87 -19.31 0.04
CA ASN A 146 9.60 -19.08 0.72
C ASN A 146 9.51 -17.63 1.22
N SER A 147 8.30 -17.07 1.21
CA SER A 147 8.04 -15.77 1.85
C SER A 147 8.48 -15.81 3.32
N GLY A 148 9.09 -14.71 3.77
CA GLY A 148 9.69 -14.59 5.10
C GLY A 148 11.14 -15.06 5.20
N TYR A 149 11.73 -15.63 4.13
CA TYR A 149 13.14 -16.07 4.12
C TYR A 149 13.95 -15.33 3.05
N ALA A 150 15.14 -14.85 3.43
CA ALA A 150 16.17 -14.42 2.50
C ALA A 150 17.54 -15.05 2.86
N PRO A 151 18.33 -15.49 1.88
CA PRO A 151 19.71 -15.87 2.12
C PRO A 151 20.55 -14.67 2.58
N ASN A 152 21.62 -14.94 3.35
CA ASN A 152 22.58 -13.91 3.79
C ASN A 152 23.33 -13.27 2.62
N THR A 153 23.64 -14.06 1.58
CA THR A 153 24.20 -13.58 0.33
C THR A 153 23.06 -13.42 -0.68
N PRO A 154 22.81 -12.21 -1.20
CA PRO A 154 21.81 -12.01 -2.24
C PRO A 154 22.20 -12.80 -3.52
N PRO A 155 21.23 -13.29 -4.31
CA PRO A 155 21.53 -13.88 -5.60
C PRO A 155 22.03 -12.82 -6.58
N ASP A 156 22.83 -13.24 -7.56
CA ASP A 156 23.23 -12.39 -8.68
C ASP A 156 22.01 -11.93 -9.48
N LEU A 157 22.13 -10.74 -10.09
CA LEU A 157 21.07 -10.19 -10.92
C LEU A 157 20.76 -11.06 -12.14
N GLU A 158 21.62 -11.99 -12.56
CA GLU A 158 21.32 -12.93 -13.66
C GLU A 158 20.73 -14.27 -13.19
N TRP A 159 20.56 -14.45 -11.88
CA TRP A 159 20.10 -15.71 -11.31
C TRP A 159 18.78 -16.18 -11.92
N MET A 160 18.88 -17.25 -12.72
CA MET A 160 17.81 -17.91 -13.44
C MET A 160 17.05 -17.03 -14.45
N TRP A 161 17.60 -15.88 -14.85
CA TRP A 161 16.95 -14.95 -15.78
C TRP A 161 16.49 -15.63 -17.08
N LEU A 162 15.30 -15.26 -17.55
CA LEU A 162 14.75 -15.68 -18.84
C LEU A 162 14.05 -14.47 -19.49
N PRO A 163 14.40 -14.07 -20.72
CA PRO A 163 13.74 -12.98 -21.43
C PRO A 163 12.22 -13.19 -21.58
N PHE A 164 11.45 -12.13 -21.38
CA PHE A 164 10.01 -12.08 -21.64
C PHE A 164 9.56 -10.63 -21.85
N GLY A 165 8.34 -10.43 -22.37
CA GLY A 165 7.75 -9.09 -22.50
C GLY A 165 8.55 -8.09 -23.35
N GLY A 166 9.51 -8.56 -24.15
CA GLY A 166 10.41 -7.69 -24.94
C GLY A 166 11.69 -7.29 -24.22
N TRP A 167 11.81 -7.51 -22.90
CA TRP A 167 13.03 -7.28 -22.14
C TRP A 167 14.06 -8.37 -22.41
N THR A 168 15.28 -7.96 -22.73
CA THR A 168 16.45 -8.85 -22.89
C THR A 168 17.22 -9.03 -21.60
N GLU A 169 17.05 -8.11 -20.64
CA GLU A 169 17.64 -8.14 -19.31
C GLU A 169 16.67 -7.54 -18.28
N ARG A 170 16.89 -7.86 -17.00
CA ARG A 170 16.21 -7.19 -15.87
C ARG A 170 17.15 -6.20 -15.20
N ALA A 171 16.58 -5.11 -14.69
CA ALA A 171 17.31 -4.10 -13.92
C ALA A 171 17.29 -4.40 -12.41
N MET A 172 16.27 -5.11 -11.95
CA MET A 172 16.11 -5.52 -10.57
C MET A 172 15.50 -6.93 -10.49
N ILE A 173 15.90 -7.69 -9.49
CA ILE A 173 15.20 -8.91 -9.05
C ILE A 173 14.71 -8.70 -7.63
N GLN A 174 13.41 -8.89 -7.40
CA GLN A 174 12.85 -9.10 -6.07
C GLN A 174 12.85 -10.60 -5.79
N TYR A 175 13.76 -11.05 -4.94
CA TYR A 175 14.09 -12.46 -4.76
C TYR A 175 13.45 -13.10 -3.51
N ALA A 176 12.97 -12.29 -2.57
CA ALA A 176 12.26 -12.74 -1.38
C ALA A 176 11.23 -11.70 -0.93
N GLY A 177 10.06 -12.17 -0.48
CA GLY A 177 8.96 -11.32 -0.01
C GLY A 177 8.78 -11.39 1.51
N THR A 178 8.29 -10.30 2.12
CA THR A 178 7.89 -10.23 3.55
C THR A 178 8.98 -10.71 4.53
N VAL A 179 10.25 -10.48 4.21
CA VAL A 179 11.40 -10.92 5.03
C VAL A 179 11.50 -10.05 6.28
N PRO A 180 11.52 -10.64 7.49
CA PRO A 180 11.72 -9.88 8.72
C PRO A 180 13.08 -9.19 8.72
N THR A 181 13.09 -7.87 8.53
CA THR A 181 14.29 -7.03 8.50
C THR A 181 14.13 -5.94 9.55
N ILE A 182 14.85 -6.11 10.67
CA ILE A 182 14.83 -5.17 11.80
C ILE A 182 13.39 -4.93 12.30
N GLY A 183 12.65 -6.03 12.49
CA GLY A 183 11.29 -6.02 13.03
C GLY A 183 10.18 -5.63 12.04
N VAL A 184 10.51 -5.38 10.76
CA VAL A 184 9.52 -5.07 9.70
C VAL A 184 9.63 -6.10 8.58
N GLY A 185 8.50 -6.62 8.11
CA GLY A 185 8.47 -7.48 6.92
C GLY A 185 8.69 -6.65 5.66
N VAL A 186 9.72 -6.96 4.89
CA VAL A 186 10.07 -6.23 3.66
C VAL A 186 10.39 -7.17 2.52
N ASP A 187 10.14 -6.72 1.31
CA ASP A 187 10.61 -7.43 0.13
C ASP A 187 12.07 -7.08 -0.16
N ARG A 188 12.79 -8.06 -0.68
CA ARG A 188 14.23 -8.03 -0.85
C ARG A 188 14.58 -8.01 -2.31
N CYS A 189 15.33 -6.98 -2.69
CA CYS A 189 15.75 -6.78 -4.06
C CYS A 189 17.27 -6.68 -4.19
N VAL A 190 17.76 -7.08 -5.37
CA VAL A 190 19.07 -6.68 -5.89
C VAL A 190 18.81 -5.94 -7.19
N TYR A 191 19.55 -4.85 -7.44
CA TYR A 191 19.41 -4.07 -8.66
C TYR A 191 20.77 -3.66 -9.22
N ASN A 192 20.79 -3.34 -10.51
CA ASN A 192 21.92 -2.72 -11.17
C ASN A 192 21.56 -1.26 -11.47
N GLN A 193 22.37 -0.32 -10.99
CA GLN A 193 22.09 1.11 -11.08
C GLN A 193 22.06 1.63 -12.52
N GLU A 194 22.95 1.15 -13.39
CA GLU A 194 22.98 1.54 -14.80
C GLU A 194 21.72 1.07 -15.53
N ARG A 195 21.31 -0.18 -15.30
CA ARG A 195 20.08 -0.76 -15.88
C ARG A 195 18.81 -0.13 -15.35
N MET A 196 18.84 0.42 -14.13
CA MET A 196 17.73 1.20 -13.58
C MET A 196 17.58 2.57 -14.25
N GLN A 197 18.56 3.01 -15.05
CA GLN A 197 18.50 4.23 -15.86
C GLN A 197 18.13 5.48 -15.05
N PHE A 198 18.53 5.56 -13.78
CA PHE A 198 18.34 6.78 -13.00
C PHE A 198 19.06 7.92 -13.72
N ALA A 199 18.31 8.96 -14.11
CA ALA A 199 18.91 10.15 -14.68
C ALA A 199 20.01 10.63 -13.72
N GLY A 200 21.23 10.79 -14.27
CA GLY A 200 22.48 11.00 -13.54
C GLY A 200 22.26 11.83 -12.28
N GLY A 201 22.19 11.13 -11.15
CA GLY A 201 22.16 11.79 -9.85
C GLY A 201 23.48 12.52 -9.73
N THR A 202 23.43 13.85 -9.63
CA THR A 202 24.54 14.58 -9.02
C THR A 202 24.85 13.86 -7.71
N PRO A 203 26.10 13.42 -7.45
CA PRO A 203 26.48 12.97 -6.12
C PRO A 203 25.99 14.02 -5.12
N PRO A 204 25.38 13.64 -3.99
CA PRO A 204 24.99 14.63 -3.00
C PRO A 204 26.25 15.47 -2.73
N ALA A 205 26.14 16.78 -2.95
CA ALA A 205 27.18 17.69 -2.49
C ALA A 205 27.43 17.33 -1.02
N PRO A 206 28.70 17.24 -0.57
CA PRO A 206 28.96 17.03 0.84
C PRO A 206 28.13 18.07 1.58
N GLN A 207 27.17 17.59 2.37
CA GLN A 207 26.31 18.46 3.14
C GLN A 207 27.25 19.20 4.06
N GLY A 208 27.51 20.47 3.77
CA GLY A 208 28.16 21.36 4.71
C GLY A 208 27.38 21.23 6.01
N GLU A 209 28.10 20.99 7.11
CA GLU A 209 27.51 21.08 8.43
C GLU A 209 26.78 22.43 8.51
N LEU A 210 25.54 22.41 9.03
CA LEU A 210 24.80 23.64 9.29
C LEU A 210 25.74 24.57 10.07
N THR A 211 25.92 25.77 9.56
CA THR A 211 26.62 26.80 10.32
C THR A 211 25.88 26.99 11.65
N MET A 212 26.60 27.38 12.70
CA MET A 212 25.98 27.60 14.02
C MET A 212 24.79 28.58 13.97
N SER A 213 24.79 29.51 13.02
CA SER A 213 23.67 30.41 12.73
C SER A 213 22.44 29.68 12.17
N GLU A 214 22.62 28.78 11.20
CA GLU A 214 21.51 28.00 10.62
C GLU A 214 20.94 27.00 11.64
N TYR A 215 21.78 26.45 12.52
CA TYR A 215 21.32 25.62 13.63
C TYR A 215 20.45 26.42 14.61
N GLN A 216 20.85 27.66 14.90
CA GLN A 216 20.10 28.53 15.80
C GLN A 216 18.76 28.96 15.20
N GLU A 217 18.73 29.34 13.92
CA GLU A 217 17.49 29.65 13.20
C GLU A 217 16.53 28.46 13.15
N LEU A 218 17.05 27.26 12.89
CA LEU A 218 16.26 26.03 12.90
C LEU A 218 15.69 25.74 14.30
N LYS A 219 16.48 25.94 15.35
CA LYS A 219 16.06 25.76 16.74
C LYS A 219 14.97 26.76 17.14
N ASP A 220 15.09 28.01 16.70
CA ASP A 220 14.10 29.05 16.95
C ASP A 220 12.79 28.77 16.19
N LEU A 221 12.88 28.25 14.95
CA LEU A 221 11.73 27.83 14.15
C LEU A 221 10.98 26.66 14.81
N ILE A 222 11.71 25.65 15.29
CA ILE A 222 11.13 24.50 16.01
C ILE A 222 10.45 24.98 17.30
N THR A 223 11.09 25.89 18.04
CA THR A 223 10.55 26.43 19.28
C THR A 223 9.25 27.22 19.02
N GLY A 224 9.21 28.00 17.94
CA GLY A 224 7.99 28.70 17.49
C GLY A 224 6.85 27.74 17.16
N LEU A 225 7.13 26.72 16.35
CA LEU A 225 6.14 25.70 15.96
C LEU A 225 5.56 24.93 17.16
N VAL A 226 6.39 24.59 18.15
CA VAL A 226 5.94 23.94 19.39
C VAL A 226 5.01 24.86 20.20
N GLY A 227 5.30 26.16 20.22
CA GLY A 227 4.45 27.18 20.84
C GLY A 227 3.08 27.32 20.15
N ASP A 228 3.06 27.29 18.83
CA ASP A 228 1.84 27.39 18.03
C ASP A 228 0.94 26.17 18.21
N VAL A 229 1.52 24.96 18.16
CA VAL A 229 0.79 23.71 18.40
C VAL A 229 0.19 23.68 19.81
N SER A 230 0.94 24.12 20.81
CA SER A 230 0.45 24.21 22.20
C SER A 230 -0.69 25.23 22.35
N THR A 231 -0.68 26.31 21.58
CA THR A 231 -1.73 27.33 21.58
C THR A 231 -3.00 26.84 20.87
N LEU A 232 -2.85 26.12 19.76
CA LEU A 232 -3.94 25.41 19.09
C LEU A 232 -4.59 24.36 20.00
N GLY A 233 -3.80 23.56 20.70
CA GLY A 233 -4.31 22.58 21.66
C GLY A 233 -5.16 23.20 22.77
N ARG A 234 -4.74 24.36 23.31
CA ARG A 234 -5.53 25.11 24.30
C ARG A 234 -6.83 25.68 23.73
N LYS A 235 -6.84 26.14 22.48
CA LYS A 235 -8.06 26.64 21.81
C LYS A 235 -9.07 25.51 21.57
N ILE A 236 -8.59 24.32 21.19
CA ILE A 236 -9.44 23.13 21.00
C ILE A 236 -10.07 22.73 22.34
N ALA A 237 -9.28 22.61 23.41
CA ALA A 237 -9.81 22.29 24.74
C ALA A 237 -10.83 23.31 25.26
N ALA A 238 -10.63 24.61 24.98
CA ALA A 238 -11.59 25.65 25.33
C ALA A 238 -12.90 25.60 24.52
N LEU A 239 -12.85 25.15 23.26
CA LEU A 239 -14.04 24.93 22.42
C LEU A 239 -14.82 23.70 22.86
N GLU A 240 -14.13 22.63 23.24
CA GLU A 240 -14.73 21.42 23.81
C GLU A 240 -15.41 21.69 25.16
N ALA A 241 -14.77 22.49 26.03
CA ALA A 241 -15.40 22.90 27.29
C ALA A 241 -16.66 23.76 27.08
N LYS A 242 -16.71 24.58 26.03
CA LYS A 242 -17.88 25.39 25.68
C LYS A 242 -19.01 24.59 25.05
N SER A 243 -18.72 23.47 24.38
CA SER A 243 -19.76 22.60 23.79
C SER A 243 -20.44 21.69 24.83
N HIS A 244 -19.96 21.66 26.07
CA HIS A 244 -20.48 20.84 27.17
C HIS A 244 -21.15 21.64 28.30
N ALA A 245 -21.47 22.92 28.08
CA ALA A 245 -22.35 23.66 28.98
C ALA A 245 -23.80 23.12 28.85
N PRO A 246 -24.49 22.77 29.96
CA PRO A 246 -25.79 22.12 29.89
C PRO A 246 -26.89 23.14 29.55
N HIS A 247 -27.39 23.08 28.32
CA HIS A 247 -28.69 23.66 28.00
C HIS A 247 -29.80 22.67 28.43
N GLY A 248 -30.63 23.11 29.37
CA GLY A 248 -31.82 22.37 29.81
C GLY A 248 -32.76 22.08 28.63
N ALA A 249 -32.99 20.79 28.37
CA ALA A 249 -33.97 20.32 27.40
C ALA A 249 -35.20 19.75 28.13
N PRO A 250 -36.42 19.85 27.54
CA PRO A 250 -37.66 19.42 28.17
C PRO A 250 -37.76 17.89 28.29
N ALA A 251 -38.58 17.44 29.25
CA ALA A 251 -38.69 16.04 29.67
C ALA A 251 -38.96 15.06 28.50
N PRO A 252 -38.19 13.97 28.38
CA PRO A 252 -38.40 12.97 27.34
C PRO A 252 -39.52 11.99 27.72
N ALA A 253 -40.32 11.62 26.73
CA ALA A 253 -41.34 10.58 26.81
C ALA A 253 -40.74 9.20 27.22
N PRO A 254 -41.53 8.31 27.85
CA PRO A 254 -41.02 7.04 28.37
C PRO A 254 -40.41 6.17 27.25
N ARG A 255 -39.19 5.71 27.51
CA ARG A 255 -38.39 4.88 26.62
C ARG A 255 -38.99 3.48 26.52
N PRO A 256 -39.16 2.90 25.31
CA PRO A 256 -39.53 1.49 25.17
C PRO A 256 -38.48 0.60 25.84
N ALA A 257 -38.93 -0.49 26.46
CA ALA A 257 -38.06 -1.44 27.14
C ALA A 257 -36.98 -2.00 26.19
N PRO A 258 -35.75 -2.29 26.67
CA PRO A 258 -34.71 -2.90 25.85
C PRO A 258 -35.18 -4.23 25.29
N GLY A 259 -35.22 -4.34 23.96
CA GLY A 259 -35.44 -5.62 23.29
C GLY A 259 -34.33 -6.64 23.63
N PRO A 260 -34.58 -7.94 23.39
CA PRO A 260 -33.59 -8.99 23.64
C PRO A 260 -32.28 -8.71 22.89
N ARG A 261 -31.15 -8.90 23.59
CA ARG A 261 -29.82 -8.71 23.00
C ARG A 261 -29.60 -9.77 21.90
N PRO A 262 -29.07 -9.39 20.73
CA PRO A 262 -28.81 -10.35 19.66
C PRO A 262 -27.73 -11.37 20.08
N GLU A 263 -27.95 -12.65 19.76
CA GLU A 263 -27.01 -13.75 20.02
C GLU A 263 -26.20 -14.06 18.76
N TYR A 264 -24.90 -14.34 18.92
CA TYR A 264 -23.99 -14.62 17.81
C TYR A 264 -23.19 -15.91 18.04
N VAL A 265 -22.80 -16.55 16.95
CA VAL A 265 -21.89 -17.70 16.94
C VAL A 265 -20.68 -17.41 16.04
N ILE A 266 -19.52 -18.01 16.36
CA ILE A 266 -18.35 -18.00 15.50
C ILE A 266 -18.24 -19.38 14.86
N VAL A 267 -18.35 -19.43 13.53
CA VAL A 267 -18.34 -20.67 12.77
C VAL A 267 -16.94 -21.29 12.79
N ALA A 268 -16.83 -22.55 13.23
CA ALA A 268 -15.57 -23.27 13.23
C ALA A 268 -15.26 -23.90 11.86
N ARG A 269 -14.00 -24.27 11.63
CA ARG A 269 -13.58 -24.99 10.42
C ARG A 269 -14.36 -26.32 10.34
N ARG A 270 -15.06 -26.55 9.22
CA ARG A 270 -15.99 -27.69 8.96
C ARG A 270 -17.42 -27.56 9.50
N ASP A 271 -17.78 -26.46 10.15
CA ASP A 271 -19.19 -26.17 10.42
C ASP A 271 -19.89 -25.61 9.17
N TYR A 272 -21.19 -25.86 9.06
CA TYR A 272 -22.07 -25.37 7.99
C TYR A 272 -23.27 -24.60 8.60
N ALA A 273 -23.90 -23.69 7.84
CA ALA A 273 -25.03 -22.87 8.34
C ALA A 273 -26.19 -23.73 8.82
N SER A 274 -26.37 -24.92 8.23
CA SER A 274 -27.40 -25.89 8.61
C SER A 274 -27.33 -26.32 10.07
N LYS A 275 -26.20 -26.09 10.76
CA LYS A 275 -26.06 -26.32 12.20
C LYS A 275 -26.89 -25.37 13.07
N TRP A 276 -27.21 -24.16 12.57
CA TRP A 276 -27.95 -23.13 13.32
C TRP A 276 -29.23 -22.66 12.63
N PHE A 277 -29.33 -22.84 11.31
CA PHE A 277 -30.45 -22.35 10.51
C PHE A 277 -31.06 -23.52 9.73
N GLY A 278 -32.38 -23.66 9.74
CA GLY A 278 -33.07 -24.72 9.00
C GLY A 278 -33.16 -24.44 7.49
N THR A 279 -33.21 -23.16 7.10
CA THR A 279 -33.35 -22.72 5.70
C THR A 279 -32.53 -21.46 5.40
N GLU A 280 -32.19 -21.23 4.13
CA GLU A 280 -31.50 -20.00 3.69
C GLU A 280 -32.24 -18.71 4.06
N ALA A 281 -33.58 -18.76 4.02
CA ALA A 281 -34.42 -17.66 4.46
C ALA A 281 -34.20 -17.32 5.95
N ASP A 282 -33.98 -18.31 6.82
CA ASP A 282 -33.76 -18.07 8.26
C ASP A 282 -32.42 -17.36 8.53
N LEU A 283 -31.37 -17.74 7.80
CA LEU A 283 -30.07 -17.06 7.88
C LEU A 283 -30.19 -15.62 7.41
N LEU A 284 -30.78 -15.39 6.23
CA LEU A 284 -30.92 -14.06 5.64
C LEU A 284 -31.82 -13.15 6.48
N ARG A 285 -32.83 -13.70 7.15
CA ARG A 285 -33.68 -12.94 8.08
C ARG A 285 -32.89 -12.36 9.26
N LEU A 286 -31.90 -13.10 9.77
CA LEU A 286 -31.07 -12.67 10.90
C LEU A 286 -29.77 -11.98 10.46
N ASN A 287 -29.32 -12.22 9.23
CA ASN A 287 -28.08 -11.73 8.64
C ASN A 287 -28.37 -11.20 7.22
N PRO A 288 -29.05 -10.05 7.09
CA PRO A 288 -29.50 -9.54 5.79
C PRO A 288 -28.33 -9.25 4.83
N ASP A 289 -27.17 -8.91 5.37
CA ASP A 289 -25.96 -8.66 4.58
C ASP A 289 -25.18 -9.93 4.27
N PHE A 290 -25.67 -11.12 4.63
CA PHE A 290 -24.93 -12.37 4.46
C PHE A 290 -24.44 -12.48 3.01
N ASN A 291 -25.26 -12.24 2.00
CA ASN A 291 -24.86 -12.41 0.58
C ASN A 291 -23.67 -11.54 0.13
N THR A 292 -23.33 -10.49 0.87
CA THR A 292 -22.30 -9.52 0.49
C THR A 292 -21.21 -9.33 1.53
N LEU A 293 -21.43 -9.69 2.80
CA LEU A 293 -20.50 -9.45 3.90
C LEU A 293 -20.39 -10.65 4.83
N ALA A 294 -19.15 -11.02 5.17
CA ALA A 294 -18.83 -11.87 6.31
C ALA A 294 -18.18 -11.02 7.40
N TYR A 295 -18.47 -11.32 8.67
CA TYR A 295 -17.99 -10.57 9.83
C TYR A 295 -17.04 -11.40 10.70
N ARG A 296 -16.08 -10.74 11.36
CA ARG A 296 -15.23 -11.33 12.40
C ARG A 296 -15.96 -11.37 13.74
N SER A 297 -15.36 -12.02 14.74
CA SER A 297 -15.91 -12.11 16.11
C SER A 297 -16.16 -10.74 16.77
N ASP A 298 -15.33 -9.75 16.47
CA ASP A 298 -15.48 -8.36 16.94
C ASP A 298 -16.58 -7.57 16.18
N GLY A 299 -17.14 -8.12 15.11
CA GLY A 299 -18.13 -7.45 14.25
C GLY A 299 -17.53 -6.60 13.13
N SER A 300 -16.20 -6.56 12.99
CA SER A 300 -15.56 -5.97 11.81
C SER A 300 -15.82 -6.82 10.57
N ILE A 301 -15.79 -6.19 9.39
CA ILE A 301 -15.98 -6.92 8.13
C ILE A 301 -14.73 -7.76 7.86
N MET A 302 -14.93 -9.08 7.81
CA MET A 302 -13.89 -10.05 7.47
C MET A 302 -13.68 -10.11 5.95
N ARG A 303 -14.77 -10.15 5.18
CA ARG A 303 -14.72 -10.30 3.74
C ARG A 303 -15.96 -9.71 3.08
N ARG A 304 -15.79 -9.16 1.87
CA ARG A 304 -16.88 -8.72 1.00
C ARG A 304 -17.02 -9.65 -0.20
N PHE A 305 -18.25 -9.86 -0.65
CA PHE A 305 -18.60 -10.72 -1.77
C PHE A 305 -19.46 -9.93 -2.77
N THR A 306 -19.28 -10.19 -4.06
CA THR A 306 -20.20 -9.72 -5.11
C THR A 306 -21.49 -10.53 -5.10
N ARG A 307 -21.38 -11.82 -4.82
CA ARG A 307 -22.48 -12.74 -4.52
C ARG A 307 -21.90 -13.96 -3.81
N ARG A 308 -22.57 -14.47 -2.78
CA ARG A 308 -22.27 -15.78 -2.20
C ARG A 308 -23.55 -16.53 -1.87
N SER A 309 -23.46 -17.85 -1.79
CA SER A 309 -24.57 -18.73 -1.45
C SER A 309 -24.48 -19.19 0.01
N TRP A 310 -25.58 -19.69 0.56
CA TRP A 310 -25.62 -20.31 1.89
C TRP A 310 -24.51 -21.33 2.19
N GLY A 311 -24.00 -22.04 1.18
CA GLY A 311 -22.90 -23.00 1.34
C GLY A 311 -21.52 -22.37 1.58
N ASP A 312 -21.39 -21.06 1.31
CA ASP A 312 -20.12 -20.34 1.26
C ASP A 312 -19.84 -19.56 2.56
N ILE A 313 -19.77 -20.31 3.67
CA ILE A 313 -19.40 -19.75 4.97
C ILE A 313 -17.88 -19.83 5.14
N TYR A 314 -17.28 -18.78 5.71
CA TYR A 314 -15.84 -18.67 5.83
C TYR A 314 -15.37 -18.65 7.28
N PRO A 315 -15.16 -19.82 7.92
CA PRO A 315 -14.60 -19.87 9.26
C PRO A 315 -13.28 -19.07 9.40
N PRO A 316 -13.11 -18.24 10.44
CA PRO A 316 -14.04 -17.96 11.53
C PRO A 316 -15.00 -16.80 11.21
N GLU A 317 -16.22 -17.12 10.77
CA GLU A 317 -17.27 -16.14 10.47
C GLU A 317 -18.23 -15.96 11.65
N ARG A 318 -18.61 -14.73 11.96
CA ARG A 318 -19.64 -14.41 12.96
C ARG A 318 -21.01 -14.36 12.30
N LEU A 319 -21.95 -15.16 12.81
CA LEU A 319 -23.36 -15.17 12.37
C LEU A 319 -24.29 -14.86 13.54
N ARG A 320 -25.32 -14.06 13.30
CA ARG A 320 -26.42 -13.81 14.25
C ARG A 320 -27.40 -14.97 14.22
N VAL A 321 -27.69 -15.55 15.39
CA VAL A 321 -28.57 -16.71 15.53
C VAL A 321 -29.87 -16.41 16.30
N LYS A 322 -29.94 -15.29 17.04
CA LYS A 322 -31.17 -14.73 17.63
C LYS A 322 -31.11 -13.20 17.64
#